data_AF-A0A9W7ADM4-F1
#
_entry.id   AF-A0A9W7ADM4-F1
#
_cell.length_a   1.000
_cell.length_b   1.000
_cell.length_c   1.000
_cell.angle_alpha   90.00
_cell.angle_beta   90.00
_cell.angle_gamma   90.00
#
_symmetry.space_group_name_H-M   'P 1'
#
loop_
_entity.id
_entity.type
_entity.pdbx_description
1 polymer ?
#
loop_
_entity_poly.entity_id
_entity_poly.type
_entity_poly.pdbx_seq_one_letter_code
_entity_poly.pdbx_strand_id
1 'polypeptide(L)' 'MKYTNFSVLLALVSTSMANALDALTDSNFKTACDLWVSDPSTATTTYGDIKE' A
#
# COMPACT_ATOMS: atom_id res chain seq x y z
N MET A 1 20.18 0.11 25.71
CA MET A 1 19.37 1.06 24.92
C MET A 1 20.13 1.43 23.63
N LYS A 2 20.33 0.46 22.72
CA LYS A 2 21.11 0.65 21.47
C LYS A 2 20.40 0.11 20.21
N TYR A 3 19.22 -0.49 20.34
CA TYR A 3 18.55 -1.21 19.25
C TYR A 3 17.34 -0.47 18.65
N THR A 4 16.90 0.63 19.26
CA THR A 4 15.71 1.38 18.83
C THR A 4 15.87 1.91 17.40
N ASN A 5 17.05 2.43 17.05
CA ASN A 5 17.25 3.07 15.74
C ASN A 5 17.40 2.07 14.58
N PHE A 6 18.01 0.91 14.82
CA PHE A 6 18.17 -0.14 13.80
C PHE A 6 16.83 -0.85 13.53
N SER A 7 16.02 -1.05 14.57
CA SER A 7 14.68 -1.64 14.44
C SER A 7 13.74 -0.71 13.67
N VAL A 8 13.82 0.60 13.91
CA VAL A 8 13.05 1.61 13.17
C VAL A 8 13.52 1.71 11.72
N LEU A 9 14.83 1.70 11.46
CA LEU A 9 15.36 1.71 10.09
C LEU A 9 14.94 0.46 9.31
N LEU A 10 14.98 -0.73 9.93
CA LEU A 10 14.53 -1.97 9.31
C LEU A 10 13.02 -1.92 9.01
N ALA A 11 12.20 -1.47 9.97
CA ALA A 11 10.77 -1.33 9.77
C ALA A 11 10.44 -0.35 8.64
N LEU A 12 11.15 0.78 8.55
CA LEU A 12 10.95 1.80 7.50
C LEU A 12 11.40 1.30 6.11
N VAL A 13 12.50 0.54 6.02
CA VAL A 13 12.99 -0.06 4.77
C VAL A 13 12.09 -1.21 4.30
N SER A 14 11.51 -1.98 5.22
CA SER A 14 10.51 -2.99 4.87
C SER A 14 9.21 -2.39 4.32
N THR A 15 8.79 -1.22 4.82
CA THR A 15 7.60 -0.53 4.31
C THR A 15 7.82 0.25 3.01
N SER A 16 9.07 0.61 2.68
CA SER A 16 9.37 1.44 1.49
C SER A 16 9.70 0.63 0.22
N MET A 17 9.99 -0.66 0.34
CA MET A 17 10.29 -1.55 -0.80
C MET A 17 9.19 -2.58 -1.13
N ALA A 18 8.05 -2.55 -0.44
CA ALA A 18 6.94 -3.47 -0.68
C ALA A 18 5.96 -3.01 -1.78
N ASN A 19 6.32 -2.02 -2.60
CA ASN A 19 5.34 -1.32 -3.44
C ASN A 19 5.41 -1.65 -4.94
N ALA A 20 6.06 -2.75 -5.38
CA ALA A 20 6.10 -3.07 -6.82
C ALA A 20 6.23 -4.54 -7.25
N LEU A 21 6.07 -5.54 -6.36
CA LEU A 21 6.16 -6.95 -6.80
C LEU A 21 5.33 -7.95 -5.97
N ASP A 22 4.19 -7.52 -5.39
CA ASP A 22 3.21 -8.48 -4.92
C ASP A 22 2.46 -9.07 -6.12
N ALA A 23 2.24 -10.39 -6.09
CA ALA A 23 1.44 -11.07 -7.11
C ALA A 23 0.08 -10.37 -7.25
N LEU A 24 -0.31 -10.08 -8.49
CA LEU A 24 -1.66 -9.61 -8.79
C LEU A 24 -2.64 -10.76 -8.54
N THR A 25 -3.52 -10.59 -7.55
CA THR A 25 -4.48 -11.61 -7.11
C THR A 25 -5.86 -10.99 -7.05
N ASP A 26 -6.90 -11.79 -7.25
CA ASP A 26 -8.29 -11.29 -7.18
C ASP A 26 -8.59 -10.55 -5.87
N SER A 27 -7.96 -10.96 -4.77
CA SER A 27 -8.12 -10.32 -3.46
C SER A 27 -7.62 -8.88 -3.44
N ASN A 28 -6.51 -8.57 -4.12
CA ASN A 28 -5.98 -7.20 -4.13
C ASN A 28 -6.83 -6.30 -5.04
N PHE A 29 -7.32 -6.81 -6.17
CA PHE A 29 -8.28 -6.09 -7.01
C PHE A 29 -9.61 -5.85 -6.29
N LYS A 30 -10.15 -6.86 -5.60
CA LYS A 30 -11.35 -6.73 -4.76
C LYS A 30 -11.18 -5.62 -3.73
N THR A 31 -10.04 -5.59 -3.04
CA THR A 31 -9.73 -4.56 -2.02
C THR A 31 -9.68 -3.17 -2.64
N ALA A 32 -9.02 -3.02 -3.79
CA ALA A 32 -8.95 -1.74 -4.50
C ALA A 32 -10.33 -1.28 -4.97
N CYS A 33 -11.15 -2.18 -5.53
CA CYS A 33 -12.52 -1.87 -5.95
C CYS A 33 -13.42 -1.49 -4.77
N ASP A 34 -13.38 -2.25 -3.67
CA ASP A 34 -14.17 -1.95 -2.48
C ASP A 34 -13.78 -0.56 -1.93
N LEU A 35 -12.48 -0.24 -1.92
CA LEU A 35 -11.99 1.07 -1.48
C LEU A 35 -12.48 2.19 -2.40
N TRP A 36 -12.46 1.99 -3.72
CA TRP A 36 -12.99 2.95 -4.68
C TRP A 36 -14.48 3.25 -4.47
N VAL A 37 -15.26 2.25 -4.05
CA VAL A 37 -16.69 2.44 -3.74
C VAL A 37 -16.89 3.13 -2.39
N SER A 38 -16.10 2.79 -1.36
CA SER A 38 -16.30 3.30 0.00
C SER A 38 -15.63 4.65 0.28
N ASP A 39 -14.45 4.90 -0.30
CA ASP A 39 -13.65 6.11 -0.13
C ASP A 39 -12.79 6.40 -1.38
N PRO A 40 -13.39 7.06 -2.39
CA PRO A 40 -12.68 7.44 -3.61
C PRO A 40 -11.46 8.34 -3.38
N SER A 41 -11.47 9.16 -2.32
CA SER A 41 -10.38 10.11 -2.07
C SER A 41 -9.09 9.40 -1.64
N THR A 42 -9.22 8.41 -0.76
CA THR A 42 -8.13 7.52 -0.37
C THR A 42 -7.72 6.65 -1.55
N ALA A 43 -8.68 6.12 -2.32
CA ALA A 43 -8.40 5.29 -3.49
C ALA A 43 -7.60 6.04 -4.58
N THR A 44 -7.97 7.29 -4.91
CA THR A 44 -7.19 8.15 -5.83
C THR A 44 -5.76 8.35 -5.33
N THR A 45 -5.57 8.54 -4.03
CA THR A 45 -4.23 8.76 -3.46
C THR A 45 -3.38 7.49 -3.52
N THR A 46 -3.98 6.31 -3.31
CA THR A 46 -3.28 5.03 -3.25
C THR A 46 -3.07 4.38 -4.62
N TYR A 47 -4.08 4.40 -5.49
CA TYR A 47 -4.11 3.66 -6.76
C TYR A 47 -4.12 4.56 -8.01
N GLY A 48 -4.34 5.87 -7.84
CA GLY A 48 -4.54 6.82 -8.94
C GLY A 48 -5.96 6.77 -9.52
N ASP A 49 -6.40 7.86 -10.14
CA ASP A 49 -7.76 8.01 -10.69
C ASP A 49 -8.14 6.92 -11.70
N ILE A 50 -9.38 6.44 -11.62
CA ILE A 50 -10.03 5.69 -12.69
C ILE A 50 -10.40 6.70 -13.80
N LYS A 51 -9.88 6.49 -15.01
CA LYS A 51 -10.26 7.26 -16.21
C LYS A 51 -11.21 6.39 -17.04
N GLU A 52 -12.33 6.99 -17.46
CA GLU A 52 -13.33 6.41 -18.38
C GLU A 52 -12.74 6.19 -19.79
#